data_AF-S8B814-F1
#
_entry.id   AF-S8B814-F1
#
_cell.length_a   1.000
_cell.length_b   1.000
_cell.length_c   1.000
_cell.angle_alpha   90.00
_cell.angle_beta   90.00
_cell.angle_gamma   90.00
#
_symmetry.space_group_name_H-M   'P 1'
#
loop_
_entity.id
_entity.type
_entity.pdbx_description
1 polymer ?
#
loop_
_entity_poly.entity_id
_entity_poly.type
_entity_poly.pdbx_seq_one_letter_code
_entity_poly.pdbx_strand_id
1 'polypeptide(L)'
;MLLRLPTELIQLILRSCDARTYLNLAYCSRDLFEMATTSRELVMHQLQQVPGRPDDEELTQLSTPKLAQILRAIAHEQLFGAEHFANRKLIGFGNKRLKPQACCLKIPSMHNTALLVFYDDEAVYLANVTKGNVHITRRLEFLAQRHGTIDVLYTVVNASGVWVLHRFKPFVDHSVDTMHPFVEQAIKAYPEGRVHLAFYPLKEDSNTVSLYDFPDESEYDPIALAAYGDEKFAISWQHRQRTGDHHVILYFSEVFDGDHDEDEDTEMTDDGDDEVDHGDMDCGVSSVSSVSGDGQPPQFRPDDDIDETSTEISETRPNIIRSFHQAYTLTYVDPGQSSHRSLLSYGPSTQLTFNDYGTQLLQFSRGSTLFRFFQKVHNISTTLQPLGAHANSCVAMYSPNLALSFVIDIPFYAIHRTGPETNIPGTCHWQYLAVGIATHRVEQWTVACLLTSESNPQDWHCSHEMNVQRGRRFNDWAVVAQLGGFREADTTHGSLIVASPNSTRVAMASWKTITVWALEPRVLVDRESGYYPASWTNAARLTELQPASIDVDAVCLQLKFTENENELVAVTDRGLMFLDLRPSGQGTLIVEQRDVSRES
;
A
#
# COMPACT_ATOMS: atom_id res chain seq x y z
N MET A 1 5.87 -39.50 -24.16
CA MET A 1 6.00 -39.80 -25.61
C MET A 1 7.00 -38.90 -26.32
N LEU A 2 7.10 -37.60 -25.98
CA LEU A 2 7.99 -36.63 -26.65
C LEU A 2 9.45 -37.11 -26.84
N LEU A 3 10.07 -37.67 -25.79
CA LEU A 3 11.45 -38.20 -25.79
C LEU A 3 11.68 -39.43 -26.70
N ARG A 4 10.67 -39.90 -27.45
CA ARG A 4 10.83 -40.96 -28.47
C ARG A 4 10.98 -40.40 -29.89
N LEU A 5 10.92 -39.09 -30.06
CA LEU A 5 11.17 -38.42 -31.32
C LEU A 5 12.68 -38.24 -31.55
N PRO A 6 13.15 -38.20 -32.81
CA PRO A 6 14.51 -37.75 -33.13
C PRO A 6 14.80 -36.36 -32.56
N THR A 7 16.06 -36.15 -32.15
CA THR A 7 16.55 -34.90 -31.54
C THR A 7 16.22 -33.68 -32.39
N GLU A 8 16.30 -33.79 -33.71
CA GLU A 8 16.03 -32.72 -34.67
C GLU A 8 14.56 -32.28 -34.63
N LEU A 9 13.62 -33.22 -34.46
CA LEU A 9 12.21 -32.91 -34.29
C LEU A 9 11.92 -32.28 -32.93
N ILE A 10 12.60 -32.74 -31.87
CA ILE A 10 12.49 -32.12 -30.54
C ILE A 10 13.01 -30.68 -30.57
N GLN A 11 14.17 -30.44 -31.20
CA GLN A 11 14.73 -29.10 -31.37
C GLN A 11 13.82 -28.20 -32.22
N LEU A 12 13.20 -28.72 -33.28
CA LEU A 12 12.23 -27.96 -34.09
C LEU A 12 10.98 -27.58 -33.27
N ILE A 13 10.44 -28.50 -32.46
CA ILE A 13 9.33 -28.22 -31.54
C ILE A 13 9.74 -27.12 -30.55
N LEU A 14 10.88 -27.27 -29.87
CA LEU A 14 11.41 -26.29 -28.92
C LEU A 14 11.66 -24.91 -29.58
N ARG A 15 12.10 -24.86 -30.83
CA ARG A 15 12.25 -23.61 -31.58
C ARG A 15 10.92 -22.93 -31.88
N SER A 16 9.85 -23.70 -32.06
CA SER A 16 8.50 -23.16 -32.34
C SER A 16 7.75 -22.68 -31.10
N CYS A 17 8.23 -23.01 -29.90
CA CYS A 17 7.68 -22.52 -28.65
C CYS A 17 8.11 -21.07 -28.36
N ASP A 18 7.25 -20.32 -27.70
CA ASP A 18 7.64 -19.10 -26.98
C ASP A 18 8.62 -19.41 -25.85
N ALA A 19 9.33 -18.39 -25.35
CA ALA A 19 10.38 -18.55 -24.34
C ALA A 19 9.91 -19.15 -23.01
N ARG A 20 8.65 -18.91 -22.59
CA ARG A 20 8.08 -19.47 -21.36
C ARG A 20 7.78 -20.95 -21.53
N THR A 21 7.07 -21.31 -22.61
CA THR A 21 6.77 -22.70 -22.97
C THR A 21 8.06 -23.50 -23.20
N TYR A 22 9.06 -22.91 -23.86
CA TYR A 22 10.38 -23.49 -24.06
C TYR A 22 11.06 -23.89 -22.75
N LEU A 23 11.10 -22.97 -21.76
CA LEU A 23 11.73 -23.24 -20.47
C LEU A 23 10.92 -24.19 -19.60
N ASN A 24 9.59 -24.08 -19.60
CA ASN A 24 8.71 -25.04 -18.91
C ASN A 24 8.94 -26.46 -19.44
N LEU A 25 9.06 -26.64 -20.76
CA LEU A 25 9.42 -27.94 -21.37
C LEU A 25 10.84 -28.39 -21.02
N ALA A 26 11.82 -27.47 -21.01
CA ALA A 26 13.19 -27.78 -20.61
C ALA A 26 13.26 -28.30 -19.16
N TYR A 27 12.52 -27.70 -18.23
CA TYR A 27 12.52 -28.11 -16.82
C TYR A 27 11.74 -29.41 -16.54
N CYS A 28 10.94 -29.92 -17.49
CA CYS A 28 10.21 -31.19 -17.34
C CYS A 28 11.10 -32.45 -17.43
N SER A 29 12.30 -32.37 -18.00
CA SER A 29 13.19 -33.53 -18.18
C SER A 29 14.65 -33.10 -18.27
N ARG A 30 15.55 -33.88 -17.68
CA ARG A 30 17.01 -33.69 -17.84
C ARG A 30 17.44 -33.70 -19.32
N ASP A 31 16.86 -34.60 -20.12
CA ASP A 31 17.22 -34.71 -21.54
C ASP A 31 16.74 -33.49 -22.34
N LEU A 32 15.55 -32.96 -22.02
CA LEU A 32 15.03 -31.73 -22.63
C LEU A 32 15.85 -30.51 -22.19
N PHE A 33 16.21 -30.44 -20.91
CA PHE A 33 17.10 -29.40 -20.38
C PHE A 33 18.46 -29.40 -21.09
N GLU A 34 19.06 -30.58 -21.28
CA GLU A 34 20.35 -30.72 -21.97
C GLU A 34 20.24 -30.30 -23.45
N MET A 35 19.22 -30.78 -24.17
CA MET A 35 18.96 -30.35 -25.55
C MET A 35 18.71 -28.84 -25.70
N ALA A 36 17.95 -28.24 -24.77
CA ALA A 36 17.63 -26.82 -24.75
C ALA A 36 18.82 -25.92 -24.37
N THR A 37 19.75 -26.40 -23.53
CA THR A 37 20.87 -25.57 -23.04
C THR A 37 22.18 -25.78 -23.80
N THR A 38 22.31 -26.87 -24.57
CA THR A 38 23.51 -27.14 -25.40
C THR A 38 23.41 -26.60 -26.83
N SER A 39 22.21 -26.49 -27.40
CA SER A 39 22.03 -25.95 -28.75
C SER A 39 22.14 -24.43 -28.78
N ARG A 40 23.25 -23.90 -29.34
CA ARG A 40 23.47 -22.44 -29.46
C ARG A 40 22.35 -21.76 -30.24
N GLU A 41 21.89 -22.37 -31.32
CA GLU A 41 20.83 -21.80 -32.16
C GLU A 41 19.51 -21.64 -31.39
N LEU A 42 19.13 -22.64 -30.59
CA LEU A 42 17.92 -22.55 -29.76
C LEU A 42 18.04 -21.47 -28.69
N VAL A 43 19.16 -21.44 -27.96
CA VAL A 43 19.37 -20.44 -26.91
C VAL A 43 19.39 -19.02 -27.49
N MET A 44 20.07 -18.80 -28.61
CA MET A 44 20.09 -17.49 -29.30
C MET A 44 18.70 -17.10 -29.81
N HIS A 45 17.95 -18.03 -30.40
CA HIS A 45 16.58 -17.79 -30.86
C HIS A 45 15.65 -17.39 -29.71
N GLN A 46 15.75 -18.07 -28.56
CA GLN A 46 14.91 -17.77 -27.40
C GLN A 46 15.35 -16.47 -26.70
N LEU A 47 16.64 -16.11 -26.73
CA LEU A 47 17.13 -14.79 -26.29
C LEU A 47 16.58 -13.62 -27.14
N GLN A 48 16.14 -13.87 -28.38
CA GLN A 48 15.45 -12.86 -29.21
C GLN A 48 13.96 -12.71 -28.87
N GLN A 49 13.40 -13.60 -28.06
CA GLN A 49 11.98 -13.62 -27.67
C GLN A 49 11.72 -13.19 -26.22
N VAL A 50 12.75 -12.78 -25.49
CA VAL A 50 12.68 -12.29 -24.12
C VAL A 50 13.07 -10.82 -24.02
N PRO A 51 12.51 -10.06 -23.06
CA PRO A 51 12.90 -8.68 -22.86
C PRO A 51 14.30 -8.55 -22.23
N GLY A 52 14.94 -7.39 -22.41
CA GLY A 52 16.24 -7.09 -21.81
C GLY A 52 17.39 -7.96 -22.33
N ARG A 53 17.33 -8.39 -23.59
CA ARG A 53 18.43 -9.14 -24.23
C ARG A 53 19.67 -8.24 -24.36
N PRO A 54 20.88 -8.75 -24.09
CA PRO A 54 22.13 -8.05 -24.42
C PRO A 54 22.30 -7.80 -25.92
N ASP A 55 23.17 -6.86 -26.28
CA ASP A 55 23.48 -6.52 -27.68
C ASP A 55 24.07 -7.70 -28.45
N ASP A 56 23.79 -7.76 -29.76
CA ASP A 56 24.21 -8.88 -30.61
C ASP A 56 25.76 -9.04 -30.69
N GLU A 57 26.51 -7.94 -30.53
CA GLU A 57 27.99 -7.99 -30.42
C GLU A 57 28.48 -8.65 -29.13
N GLU A 58 27.76 -8.49 -28.02
CA GLU A 58 28.09 -9.18 -26.76
C GLU A 58 27.69 -10.66 -26.86
N LEU A 59 26.45 -10.94 -27.29
CA LEU A 59 25.92 -12.30 -27.42
C LEU A 59 26.78 -13.21 -28.32
N THR A 60 27.36 -12.67 -29.39
CA THR A 60 28.23 -13.44 -30.29
C THR A 60 29.54 -13.90 -29.64
N GLN A 61 30.07 -13.15 -28.67
CA GLN A 61 31.33 -13.47 -27.98
C GLN A 61 31.14 -14.49 -26.83
N LEU A 62 29.93 -14.62 -26.29
CA LEU A 62 29.64 -15.48 -25.15
C LEU A 62 29.52 -16.97 -25.52
N SER A 63 29.99 -17.85 -24.63
CA SER A 63 29.85 -19.31 -24.80
C SER A 63 28.39 -19.77 -24.60
N THR A 64 27.99 -20.88 -25.23
CA THR A 64 26.61 -21.40 -25.11
C THR A 64 26.14 -21.64 -23.66
N PRO A 65 26.96 -22.20 -22.75
CA PRO A 65 26.58 -22.31 -21.33
C PRO A 65 26.33 -20.95 -20.66
N LYS A 66 27.06 -19.89 -21.08
CA LYS A 66 26.87 -18.54 -20.56
C LYS A 66 25.60 -17.89 -21.12
N LEU A 67 25.31 -18.08 -22.41
CA LEU A 67 24.04 -17.68 -23.01
C LEU A 67 22.84 -18.38 -22.33
N ALA A 68 22.96 -19.68 -22.04
CA ALA A 68 21.93 -20.44 -21.32
C ALA A 68 21.83 -20.04 -19.83
N GLN A 69 22.86 -19.42 -19.25
CA GLN A 69 22.78 -18.78 -17.93
C GLN A 69 22.00 -17.45 -18.02
N ILE A 70 22.28 -16.62 -19.03
CA ILE A 70 21.60 -15.34 -19.26
C ILE A 70 20.12 -15.54 -19.55
N LEU A 71 19.76 -16.46 -20.46
CA LEU A 71 18.36 -16.77 -20.77
C LEU A 71 17.58 -17.18 -19.52
N ARG A 72 18.18 -17.99 -18.64
CA ARG A 72 17.57 -18.36 -17.36
C ARG A 72 17.45 -17.17 -16.41
N ALA A 73 18.49 -16.34 -16.28
CA ALA A 73 18.44 -15.14 -15.44
C ALA A 73 17.31 -14.18 -15.88
N ILE A 74 17.21 -13.89 -17.17
CA ILE A 74 16.12 -13.07 -17.74
C ILE A 74 14.76 -13.73 -17.47
N ALA A 75 14.63 -15.03 -17.72
CA ALA A 75 13.38 -15.75 -17.48
C ALA A 75 12.93 -15.73 -16.00
N HIS A 76 13.88 -15.74 -15.07
CA HIS A 76 13.60 -15.60 -13.64
C HIS A 76 13.10 -14.19 -13.30
N GLU A 77 13.73 -13.14 -13.86
CA GLU A 77 13.25 -11.76 -13.72
C GLU A 77 11.85 -11.57 -14.35
N GLN A 78 11.56 -12.29 -15.43
CA GLN A 78 10.26 -12.28 -16.10
C GLN A 78 9.24 -13.29 -15.53
N LEU A 79 9.55 -13.91 -14.38
CA LEU A 79 8.67 -14.85 -13.65
C LEU A 79 8.21 -16.08 -14.47
N PHE A 80 8.95 -16.49 -15.50
CA PHE A 80 8.56 -17.62 -16.35
C PHE A 80 8.56 -18.92 -15.55
N GLY A 81 7.41 -19.60 -15.50
CA GLY A 81 7.23 -20.83 -14.73
C GLY A 81 6.86 -20.59 -13.26
N ALA A 82 6.78 -19.35 -12.78
CA ALA A 82 6.36 -19.06 -11.39
C ALA A 82 4.95 -19.60 -11.10
N GLU A 83 4.07 -19.67 -12.11
CA GLU A 83 2.76 -20.34 -12.06
C GLU A 83 2.80 -21.83 -11.66
N HIS A 84 3.96 -22.47 -11.78
CA HIS A 84 4.18 -23.89 -11.47
C HIS A 84 5.19 -24.10 -10.35
N PHE A 85 6.20 -23.24 -10.24
CA PHE A 85 7.35 -23.43 -9.35
C PHE A 85 7.33 -22.55 -8.11
N ALA A 86 6.51 -21.48 -8.04
CA ALA A 86 6.45 -20.63 -6.85
C ALA A 86 6.09 -21.44 -5.59
N ASN A 87 6.92 -21.32 -4.55
CA ASN A 87 6.66 -21.98 -3.28
C ASN A 87 5.56 -21.21 -2.53
N ARG A 88 4.62 -21.95 -1.95
CA ARG A 88 3.50 -21.40 -1.17
C ARG A 88 3.65 -21.88 0.26
N LYS A 89 3.57 -20.99 1.24
CA LYS A 89 3.59 -21.34 2.66
C LYS A 89 2.40 -20.74 3.37
N LEU A 90 1.45 -21.58 3.77
CA LEU A 90 0.28 -21.20 4.55
C LEU A 90 0.60 -21.36 6.04
N ILE A 91 0.54 -20.27 6.80
CA ILE A 91 0.65 -20.27 8.25
C ILE A 91 -0.75 -20.15 8.85
N GLY A 92 -1.20 -21.25 9.46
CA GLY A 92 -2.36 -21.29 10.33
C GLY A 92 -1.98 -20.96 11.78
N PHE A 93 -2.98 -20.55 12.57
CA PHE A 93 -2.78 -20.09 13.95
C PHE A 93 -3.49 -21.02 14.96
N GLY A 94 -3.29 -22.33 14.79
CA GLY A 94 -3.96 -23.35 15.56
C GLY A 94 -5.47 -23.31 15.34
N ASN A 95 -6.23 -23.16 16.43
CA ASN A 95 -7.68 -23.02 16.37
C ASN A 95 -8.16 -21.58 16.09
N LYS A 96 -7.26 -20.57 16.10
CA LYS A 96 -7.63 -19.17 15.84
C LYS A 96 -7.70 -18.90 14.34
N ARG A 97 -8.73 -18.17 13.92
CA ARG A 97 -8.93 -17.72 12.52
C ARG A 97 -8.71 -16.22 12.45
N LEU A 98 -7.93 -15.74 11.48
CA LEU A 98 -7.73 -14.30 11.25
C LEU A 98 -9.07 -13.63 10.91
N LYS A 99 -9.31 -12.42 11.42
CA LYS A 99 -10.42 -11.51 11.09
C LYS A 99 -9.94 -10.51 10.02
N PRO A 100 -10.08 -10.78 8.72
CA PRO A 100 -9.22 -10.16 7.69
C PRO A 100 -9.47 -8.67 7.46
N GLN A 101 -10.68 -8.19 7.76
CA GLN A 101 -11.05 -6.77 7.75
C GLN A 101 -10.41 -5.96 8.90
N ALA A 102 -10.05 -6.63 10.00
CA ALA A 102 -9.46 -6.03 11.18
C ALA A 102 -7.93 -6.10 11.20
N CYS A 103 -7.33 -7.07 10.48
CA CYS A 103 -5.90 -7.12 10.23
C CYS A 103 -5.40 -5.90 9.42
N CYS A 104 -4.09 -5.66 9.37
CA CYS A 104 -3.50 -4.67 8.48
C CYS A 104 -2.09 -5.09 7.98
N LEU A 105 -1.94 -5.24 6.66
CA LEU A 105 -0.63 -5.38 6.00
C LEU A 105 -0.08 -4.06 5.45
N LYS A 106 -0.95 -3.10 5.10
CA LYS A 106 -0.60 -1.88 4.35
C LYS A 106 0.08 -0.84 5.25
N ILE A 107 1.33 -1.10 5.62
CA ILE A 107 2.18 -0.19 6.40
C ILE A 107 3.26 0.38 5.48
N PRO A 108 3.22 1.68 5.11
CA PRO A 108 4.14 2.28 4.14
C PRO A 108 5.60 2.33 4.61
N SER A 109 5.83 2.59 5.91
CA SER A 109 7.16 2.75 6.50
C SER A 109 7.74 1.47 7.12
N MET A 110 6.97 0.39 7.20
CA MET A 110 7.41 -0.88 7.81
C MET A 110 7.09 -2.05 6.88
N HIS A 111 8.02 -2.34 5.96
CA HIS A 111 7.82 -3.34 4.90
C HIS A 111 7.48 -4.73 5.44
N ASN A 112 8.03 -5.12 6.59
CA ASN A 112 7.86 -6.45 7.17
C ASN A 112 6.86 -6.51 8.34
N THR A 113 6.22 -5.40 8.72
CA THR A 113 5.28 -5.41 9.86
C THR A 113 3.85 -5.71 9.39
N ALA A 114 3.08 -6.40 10.24
CA ALA A 114 1.66 -6.67 10.08
C ALA A 114 0.93 -6.54 11.42
N LEU A 115 -0.34 -6.14 11.38
CA LEU A 115 -1.28 -6.31 12.49
C LEU A 115 -2.17 -7.51 12.21
N LEU A 116 -2.19 -8.46 13.14
CA LEU A 116 -3.03 -9.65 13.10
C LEU A 116 -4.09 -9.55 14.18
N VAL A 117 -5.35 -9.78 13.77
CA VAL A 117 -6.52 -9.84 14.64
C VAL A 117 -7.22 -11.15 14.35
N PHE A 118 -7.73 -11.82 15.39
CA PHE A 118 -8.42 -13.10 15.26
C PHE A 118 -9.92 -12.93 15.56
N TYR A 119 -10.75 -13.80 14.98
CA TYR A 119 -12.15 -13.93 15.41
C TYR A 119 -12.20 -14.40 16.87
N ASP A 120 -13.16 -13.87 17.61
CA ASP A 120 -13.42 -14.18 19.02
C ASP A 120 -12.20 -13.94 19.95
N ASP A 121 -11.27 -13.07 19.52
CA ASP A 121 -10.10 -12.63 20.29
C ASP A 121 -10.14 -11.11 20.48
N GLU A 122 -9.84 -10.69 21.68
CA GLU A 122 -10.04 -9.31 22.16
C GLU A 122 -8.70 -8.56 22.19
N ALA A 123 -7.70 -9.01 21.43
CA ALA A 123 -6.36 -8.46 21.36
C ALA A 123 -5.90 -8.23 19.92
N VAL A 124 -5.00 -7.26 19.74
CA VAL A 124 -4.31 -7.01 18.46
C VAL A 124 -2.86 -7.45 18.57
N TYR A 125 -2.37 -8.21 17.60
CA TYR A 125 -1.02 -8.75 17.58
C TYR A 125 -0.18 -8.01 16.54
N LEU A 126 0.85 -7.30 16.99
CA LEU A 126 1.91 -6.78 16.14
C LEU A 126 2.83 -7.94 15.78
N ALA A 127 3.06 -8.15 14.48
CA ALA A 127 3.89 -9.23 13.98
C ALA A 127 4.92 -8.73 12.96
N ASN A 128 6.12 -9.29 13.01
CA ASN A 128 7.17 -9.12 12.00
C ASN A 128 7.19 -10.34 11.07
N VAL A 129 7.30 -10.08 9.78
CA VAL A 129 6.99 -10.98 8.67
C VAL A 129 8.17 -10.99 7.72
N THR A 130 9.10 -11.94 7.91
CA THR A 130 10.37 -12.00 7.18
C THR A 130 10.67 -13.40 6.68
N LYS A 131 11.12 -13.53 5.42
CA LYS A 131 11.62 -14.77 4.81
C LYS A 131 10.71 -15.99 5.01
N GLY A 132 9.39 -15.80 4.88
CA GLY A 132 8.39 -16.85 5.09
C GLY A 132 8.06 -17.18 6.55
N ASN A 133 8.53 -16.41 7.53
CA ASN A 133 8.24 -16.60 8.96
C ASN A 133 7.45 -15.43 9.53
N VAL A 134 6.70 -15.70 10.60
CA VAL A 134 5.94 -14.72 11.38
C VAL A 134 6.39 -14.81 12.82
N HIS A 135 6.80 -13.67 13.38
CA HIS A 135 7.17 -13.53 14.78
C HIS A 135 6.26 -12.48 15.41
N ILE A 136 5.55 -12.82 16.48
CA ILE A 136 4.70 -11.88 17.21
C ILE A 136 5.60 -11.05 18.11
N THR A 137 5.63 -9.73 17.92
CA THR A 137 6.53 -8.82 18.64
C THR A 137 5.85 -8.10 19.80
N ARG A 138 4.54 -7.82 19.71
CA ARG A 138 3.77 -7.17 20.78
C ARG A 138 2.31 -7.62 20.72
N ARG A 139 1.71 -7.84 21.90
CA ARG A 139 0.26 -7.99 22.06
C ARG A 139 -0.30 -6.70 22.65
N LEU A 140 -1.28 -6.11 21.99
CA LEU A 140 -2.03 -4.96 22.49
C LEU A 140 -3.30 -5.50 23.17
N GLU A 141 -3.40 -5.27 24.46
CA GLU A 141 -4.57 -5.57 25.28
C GLU A 141 -5.34 -4.28 25.61
N PHE A 142 -6.60 -4.42 25.99
CA PHE A 142 -7.49 -3.31 26.32
C PHE A 142 -7.94 -3.42 27.78
N LEU A 143 -7.72 -2.37 28.58
CA LEU A 143 -8.12 -2.41 30.00
C LEU A 143 -9.63 -2.62 30.19
N ALA A 144 -10.45 -2.16 29.23
CA ALA A 144 -11.90 -2.34 29.22
C ALA A 144 -12.36 -3.80 29.12
N GLN A 145 -11.49 -4.74 28.71
CA GLN A 145 -11.80 -6.18 28.63
C GLN A 145 -12.27 -6.77 29.98
N ARG A 146 -11.92 -6.13 31.10
CA ARG A 146 -12.38 -6.52 32.45
C ARG A 146 -13.84 -6.13 32.74
N HIS A 147 -14.45 -5.32 31.89
CA HIS A 147 -15.77 -4.72 32.10
C HIS A 147 -16.77 -5.02 30.97
N GLY A 148 -16.32 -5.67 29.90
CA GLY A 148 -17.14 -6.07 28.78
C GLY A 148 -16.34 -6.77 27.68
N THR A 149 -17.05 -7.29 26.69
CA THR A 149 -16.42 -7.90 25.50
C THR A 149 -16.00 -6.84 24.49
N ILE A 150 -14.88 -7.05 23.82
CA ILE A 150 -14.32 -6.13 22.81
C ILE A 150 -14.24 -6.81 21.45
N ASP A 151 -14.98 -6.28 20.49
CA ASP A 151 -14.88 -6.69 19.08
C ASP A 151 -14.03 -5.68 18.29
N VAL A 152 -12.82 -6.07 17.90
CA VAL A 152 -11.92 -5.22 17.10
C VAL A 152 -12.45 -5.15 15.66
N LEU A 153 -12.82 -3.96 15.20
CA LEU A 153 -13.46 -3.76 13.90
C LEU A 153 -12.43 -3.53 12.79
N TYR A 154 -11.52 -2.58 13.00
CA TYR A 154 -10.50 -2.14 12.05
C TYR A 154 -9.21 -1.75 12.79
N THR A 155 -8.06 -2.02 12.17
CA THR A 155 -6.77 -1.48 12.63
C THR A 155 -6.03 -0.76 11.51
N VAL A 156 -5.31 0.31 11.88
CA VAL A 156 -4.40 1.06 11.01
C VAL A 156 -3.12 1.31 11.80
N VAL A 157 -1.97 1.34 11.13
CA VAL A 157 -0.69 1.63 11.76
C VAL A 157 0.15 2.50 10.85
N ASN A 158 0.86 3.44 11.46
CA ASN A 158 1.73 4.40 10.79
C ASN A 158 3.01 4.59 11.64
N ALA A 159 3.80 5.63 11.35
CA ALA A 159 5.04 5.90 12.07
C ALA A 159 4.83 6.33 13.54
N SER A 160 3.70 6.94 13.88
CA SER A 160 3.39 7.42 15.24
C SER A 160 2.86 6.31 16.14
N GLY A 161 2.00 5.43 15.61
CA GLY A 161 1.39 4.38 16.42
C GLY A 161 0.40 3.45 15.69
N VAL A 162 -0.30 2.66 16.50
CA VAL A 162 -1.35 1.72 16.09
C VAL A 162 -2.72 2.28 16.51
N TRP A 163 -3.58 2.51 15.53
CA TRP A 163 -4.97 2.92 15.69
C TRP A 163 -5.88 1.69 15.65
N VAL A 164 -6.75 1.54 16.66
CA VAL A 164 -7.67 0.40 16.78
C VAL A 164 -9.10 0.87 17.03
N LEU A 165 -9.93 0.75 15.99
CA LEU A 165 -11.37 0.98 16.07
C LEU A 165 -12.04 -0.31 16.54
N HIS A 166 -12.70 -0.26 17.69
CA HIS A 166 -13.30 -1.42 18.34
C HIS A 166 -14.69 -1.11 18.88
N ARG A 167 -15.48 -2.16 19.09
CA ARG A 167 -16.82 -2.09 19.67
C ARG A 167 -16.79 -2.72 21.05
N PHE A 168 -17.05 -1.91 22.07
CA PHE A 168 -17.17 -2.34 23.45
C PHE A 168 -18.63 -2.68 23.76
N LYS A 169 -18.88 -3.85 24.34
CA LYS A 169 -20.18 -4.25 24.90
C LYS A 169 -20.00 -4.59 26.38
N PRO A 170 -20.57 -3.82 27.32
CA PRO A 170 -20.41 -4.10 28.75
C PRO A 170 -20.94 -5.50 29.10
N PHE A 171 -20.32 -6.17 30.07
CA PHE A 171 -20.77 -7.49 30.50
C PHE A 171 -22.17 -7.43 31.12
N VAL A 172 -23.01 -8.41 30.75
CA VAL A 172 -24.18 -8.79 31.54
C VAL A 172 -23.75 -9.96 32.44
N ASP A 173 -22.91 -9.67 33.43
CA ASP A 173 -22.47 -10.66 34.39
C ASP A 173 -23.66 -11.14 35.23
N HIS A 174 -23.89 -12.45 35.28
CA HIS A 174 -24.97 -13.06 36.08
C HIS A 174 -24.76 -12.91 37.60
N SER A 175 -23.60 -12.44 38.06
CA SER A 175 -23.30 -12.11 39.45
C SER A 175 -23.39 -10.62 39.78
N VAL A 176 -23.46 -9.74 38.77
CA VAL A 176 -23.75 -8.31 38.94
C VAL A 176 -25.27 -8.13 38.97
N ASP A 177 -25.76 -7.27 39.86
CA ASP A 177 -27.18 -6.94 39.90
C ASP A 177 -27.58 -6.20 38.61
N THR A 178 -28.17 -6.93 37.66
CA THR A 178 -28.69 -6.37 36.41
C THR A 178 -29.90 -5.46 36.63
N MET A 179 -30.48 -5.44 37.83
CA MET A 179 -31.50 -4.47 38.26
C MET A 179 -30.88 -3.17 38.81
N HIS A 180 -29.56 -3.08 38.94
CA HIS A 180 -28.90 -1.86 39.36
C HIS A 180 -29.12 -0.77 38.28
N PRO A 181 -29.72 0.39 38.61
CA PRO A 181 -30.25 1.33 37.60
C PRO A 181 -29.22 1.77 36.56
N PHE A 182 -27.97 1.96 36.97
CA PHE A 182 -26.89 2.37 36.07
C PHE A 182 -26.42 1.26 35.11
N VAL A 183 -26.49 -0.01 35.53
CA VAL A 183 -26.16 -1.18 34.69
C VAL A 183 -27.30 -1.42 33.71
N GLU A 184 -28.54 -1.41 34.20
CA GLU A 184 -29.74 -1.52 33.36
C GLU A 184 -29.80 -0.40 32.31
N GLN A 185 -29.51 0.85 32.71
CA GLN A 185 -29.46 2.00 31.81
C GLN A 185 -28.32 1.90 30.79
N ALA A 186 -27.12 1.45 31.19
CA ALA A 186 -26.01 1.25 30.25
C ALA A 186 -26.31 0.18 29.19
N ILE A 187 -26.90 -0.96 29.60
CA ILE A 187 -27.31 -2.04 28.70
C ILE A 187 -28.45 -1.57 27.77
N LYS A 188 -29.48 -0.91 28.31
CA LYS A 188 -30.62 -0.40 27.51
C LYS A 188 -30.24 0.70 26.53
N ALA A 189 -29.27 1.56 26.88
CA ALA A 189 -28.86 2.66 26.02
C ALA A 189 -27.99 2.21 24.83
N TYR A 190 -27.27 1.09 24.95
CA TYR A 190 -26.34 0.61 23.92
C TYR A 190 -26.42 -0.92 23.72
N PRO A 191 -27.58 -1.46 23.27
CA PRO A 191 -27.77 -2.90 23.11
C PRO A 191 -26.81 -3.54 22.10
N GLU A 192 -26.31 -2.74 21.14
CA GLU A 192 -25.35 -3.17 20.11
C GLU A 192 -23.90 -2.78 20.45
N GLY A 193 -23.63 -2.26 21.65
CA GLY A 193 -22.34 -1.74 22.09
C GLY A 193 -22.04 -0.31 21.65
N ARG A 194 -20.94 0.24 22.14
CA ARG A 194 -20.38 1.55 21.73
C ARG A 194 -19.13 1.36 20.88
N VAL A 195 -18.94 2.20 19.89
CA VAL A 195 -17.73 2.23 19.05
C VAL A 195 -16.75 3.25 19.65
N HIS A 196 -15.50 2.82 19.81
CA HIS A 196 -14.40 3.63 20.32
C HIS A 196 -13.17 3.45 19.43
N LEU A 197 -12.39 4.52 19.27
CA LEU A 197 -11.09 4.48 18.61
C LEU A 197 -10.01 4.63 19.68
N ALA A 198 -9.09 3.67 19.76
CA ALA A 198 -7.91 3.74 20.63
C ALA A 198 -6.65 3.98 19.80
N PHE A 199 -5.76 4.86 20.27
CA PHE A 199 -4.43 5.07 19.69
C PHE A 199 -3.35 4.60 20.66
N TYR A 200 -2.53 3.67 20.20
CA TYR A 200 -1.39 3.09 20.92
C TYR A 200 -0.09 3.61 20.29
N PRO A 201 0.62 4.57 20.90
CA PRO A 201 1.89 5.06 20.40
C PRO A 201 2.95 3.94 20.34
N LEU A 202 3.85 4.02 19.36
CA LEU A 202 4.96 3.08 19.19
C LEU A 202 6.27 3.55 19.84
N LYS A 203 6.32 4.78 20.39
CA LYS A 203 7.46 5.30 21.16
C LYS A 203 7.62 4.50 22.46
N GLU A 204 8.82 3.99 22.73
CA GLU A 204 9.10 3.05 23.82
C GLU A 204 8.72 3.58 25.22
N ASP A 205 8.88 4.88 25.46
CA ASP A 205 8.55 5.54 26.74
C ASP A 205 7.06 5.86 26.91
N SER A 206 6.24 5.75 25.85
CA SER A 206 4.84 6.17 25.91
C SER A 206 3.92 5.02 26.31
N ASN A 207 3.51 5.04 27.58
CA ASN A 207 2.50 4.13 28.11
C ASN A 207 1.08 4.73 28.07
N THR A 208 0.86 5.81 27.31
CA THR A 208 -0.43 6.51 27.25
C THR A 208 -1.24 6.03 26.04
N VAL A 209 -2.50 5.67 26.25
CA VAL A 209 -3.44 5.28 25.20
C VAL A 209 -4.54 6.33 25.10
N SER A 210 -4.63 7.00 23.95
CA SER A 210 -5.70 7.98 23.68
C SER A 210 -6.96 7.26 23.24
N LEU A 211 -8.12 7.64 23.80
CA LEU A 211 -9.42 7.04 23.51
C LEU A 211 -10.43 8.09 23.04
N TYR A 212 -11.01 7.88 21.86
CA TYR A 212 -12.02 8.75 21.24
C TYR A 212 -13.38 8.03 21.18
N ASP A 213 -14.46 8.77 21.48
CA ASP A 213 -15.85 8.28 21.49
C ASP A 213 -16.66 8.93 20.36
N PHE A 214 -17.63 8.21 19.78
CA PHE A 214 -18.49 8.75 18.71
C PHE A 214 -19.98 8.68 19.10
N PRO A 215 -20.46 9.59 19.99
CA PRO A 215 -21.83 9.54 20.50
C PRO A 215 -22.89 9.80 19.42
N ASP A 216 -22.61 10.73 18.50
CA ASP A 216 -23.53 11.14 17.43
C ASP A 216 -23.72 10.05 16.35
N GLU A 217 -22.75 9.13 16.24
CA GLU A 217 -22.74 8.02 15.28
C GLU A 217 -23.36 6.73 15.84
N SER A 218 -24.15 6.83 16.93
CA SER A 218 -24.68 5.66 17.65
C SER A 218 -25.62 4.76 16.83
N GLU A 219 -26.25 5.26 15.77
CA GLU A 219 -27.12 4.51 14.83
C GLU A 219 -26.37 3.95 13.59
N TYR A 220 -25.06 4.18 13.51
CA TYR A 220 -24.21 3.83 12.37
C TYR A 220 -23.21 2.73 12.74
N ASP A 221 -22.76 2.00 11.72
CA ASP A 221 -21.62 1.09 11.80
C ASP A 221 -20.45 1.65 10.99
N PRO A 222 -19.22 1.59 11.52
CA PRO A 222 -18.05 1.97 10.75
C PRO A 222 -17.76 0.87 9.73
N ILE A 223 -17.45 1.27 8.50
CA ILE A 223 -17.19 0.37 7.38
C ILE A 223 -15.78 0.53 6.78
N ALA A 224 -15.07 1.60 7.14
CA ALA A 224 -13.67 1.84 6.80
C ALA A 224 -13.01 2.81 7.79
N LEU A 225 -11.71 2.65 8.00
CA LEU A 225 -10.85 3.53 8.81
C LEU A 225 -9.60 3.90 8.00
N ALA A 226 -9.17 5.15 8.09
CA ALA A 226 -7.83 5.60 7.72
C ALA A 226 -7.27 6.51 8.83
N ALA A 227 -5.96 6.51 9.02
CA ALA A 227 -5.28 7.40 9.96
C ALA A 227 -3.93 7.85 9.38
N TYR A 228 -3.48 9.03 9.77
CA TYR A 228 -2.19 9.61 9.40
C TYR A 228 -1.63 10.34 10.62
N GLY A 229 -0.36 10.07 10.93
CA GLY A 229 0.29 10.54 12.15
C GLY A 229 -0.47 10.14 13.43
N ASP A 230 -0.34 10.98 14.45
CA ASP A 230 -1.16 10.99 15.66
C ASP A 230 -2.28 12.06 15.59
N GLU A 231 -2.23 12.99 14.64
CA GLU A 231 -3.12 14.16 14.60
C GLU A 231 -4.44 13.96 13.86
N LYS A 232 -4.56 13.01 12.91
CA LYS A 232 -5.76 12.91 12.06
C LYS A 232 -6.18 11.50 11.64
N PHE A 233 -7.49 11.28 11.61
CA PHE A 233 -8.10 10.04 11.15
C PHE A 233 -9.43 10.29 10.44
N ALA A 234 -9.87 9.33 9.62
CA ALA A 234 -11.14 9.39 8.91
C ALA A 234 -11.88 8.06 9.03
N ILE A 235 -13.18 8.12 9.27
CA ILE A 235 -14.06 6.95 9.37
C ILE A 235 -15.17 7.10 8.34
N SER A 236 -15.47 6.03 7.61
CA SER A 236 -16.72 5.94 6.85
C SER A 236 -17.76 5.18 7.66
N TRP A 237 -18.94 5.76 7.74
CA TRP A 237 -20.08 5.29 8.54
C TRP A 237 -21.23 4.89 7.60
N GLN A 238 -21.97 3.84 7.96
CA GLN A 238 -23.18 3.40 7.27
C GLN A 238 -24.29 3.15 8.28
N HIS A 239 -25.49 3.70 8.04
CA HIS A 239 -26.62 3.56 8.96
C HIS A 239 -27.10 2.10 9.00
N ARG A 240 -27.19 1.52 10.20
CA ARG A 240 -27.51 0.08 10.40
C ARG A 240 -28.78 -0.40 9.69
N GLN A 241 -29.82 0.44 9.65
CA GLN A 241 -31.12 0.10 9.03
C GLN A 241 -31.27 0.64 7.60
N ARG A 242 -30.44 1.60 7.18
CA ARG A 242 -30.57 2.32 5.90
C ARG A 242 -29.27 2.24 5.14
N THR A 243 -29.04 1.16 4.40
CA THR A 243 -27.77 0.93 3.68
C THR A 243 -27.41 2.00 2.65
N GLY A 244 -28.38 2.82 2.21
CA GLY A 244 -28.13 3.99 1.33
C GLY A 244 -27.72 5.26 2.08
N ASP A 245 -27.88 5.30 3.40
CA ASP A 245 -27.54 6.42 4.28
C ASP A 245 -26.14 6.17 4.85
N HIS A 246 -25.17 6.98 4.39
CA HIS A 246 -23.75 6.74 4.62
C HIS A 246 -22.95 8.04 4.47
N HIS A 247 -21.86 8.14 5.21
CA HIS A 247 -21.00 9.30 5.18
C HIS A 247 -19.53 8.98 5.47
N VAL A 248 -18.67 9.97 5.25
CA VAL A 248 -17.27 9.97 5.67
C VAL A 248 -17.04 11.21 6.52
N ILE A 249 -16.52 11.03 7.73
CA ILE A 249 -16.09 12.12 8.60
C ILE A 249 -14.57 12.07 8.73
N LEU A 250 -13.96 13.24 8.59
CA LEU A 250 -12.58 13.49 8.97
C LEU A 250 -12.55 14.05 10.39
N TYR A 251 -11.62 13.53 11.18
CA TYR A 251 -11.42 13.90 12.57
C TYR A 251 -9.99 14.40 12.76
N PHE A 252 -9.86 15.50 13.52
CA PHE A 252 -8.59 16.02 14.01
C PHE A 252 -8.52 15.78 15.51
N SER A 253 -7.44 15.17 15.99
CA SER A 253 -7.17 15.04 17.43
C SER A 253 -6.70 16.38 17.98
N GLU A 254 -7.38 16.87 19.01
CA GLU A 254 -6.91 18.02 19.77
C GLU A 254 -5.79 17.56 20.72
N VAL A 255 -4.54 17.90 20.39
CA VAL A 255 -3.43 17.78 21.32
C VAL A 255 -3.51 18.96 22.27
N PHE A 256 -3.65 18.69 23.57
CA PHE A 256 -3.43 19.70 24.60
C PHE A 256 -1.93 19.98 24.68
N ASP A 257 -1.44 20.87 23.82
CA ASP A 257 -0.21 21.60 24.12
C ASP A 257 -0.53 22.53 25.29
N GLY A 258 -0.17 22.07 26.49
CA GLY A 258 -0.08 22.95 27.65
C GLY A 258 0.99 24.02 27.37
N ASP A 259 0.70 25.25 27.77
CA ASP A 259 1.60 26.40 27.69
C ASP A 259 1.84 26.97 26.27
N HIS A 260 0.77 27.46 25.65
CA HIS A 260 0.85 28.70 24.87
C HIS A 260 0.03 29.77 25.60
N ASP A 261 0.73 30.61 26.36
CA ASP A 261 0.20 31.84 26.92
C ASP A 261 -0.31 32.76 25.80
N GLU A 262 -1.45 33.40 26.06
CA GLU A 262 -2.12 34.33 25.14
C GLU A 262 -1.36 35.67 25.07
N ASP A 263 -0.25 35.72 24.31
CA ASP A 263 0.29 37.00 23.83
C ASP A 263 -0.47 37.42 22.55
N GLU A 264 -1.67 37.97 22.77
CA GLU A 264 -2.36 38.80 21.78
C GLU A 264 -1.48 40.01 21.45
N ASP A 265 -0.88 40.04 20.25
CA ASP A 265 -0.52 41.32 19.64
C ASP A 265 -0.93 41.33 18.16
N THR A 266 -1.89 42.21 17.87
CA THR A 266 -2.59 42.31 16.59
C THR A 266 -2.07 43.51 15.81
N GLU A 267 -1.13 43.32 14.88
CA GLU A 267 -0.84 44.33 13.86
C GLU A 267 -1.23 43.84 12.47
N MET A 268 -2.35 44.37 12.00
CA MET A 268 -2.83 44.23 10.63
C MET A 268 -2.08 45.22 9.74
N THR A 269 -1.31 44.72 8.77
CA THR A 269 -0.96 45.49 7.57
C THR A 269 -1.47 44.77 6.34
N ASP A 270 -2.53 45.38 5.78
CA ASP A 270 -3.00 45.21 4.40
C ASP A 270 -1.93 45.73 3.41
N ASP A 271 -2.25 45.74 2.12
CA ASP A 271 -1.40 46.00 0.96
C ASP A 271 -0.63 44.75 0.48
N GLY A 272 -0.76 44.29 -0.76
CA GLY A 272 -1.30 44.94 -1.96
C GLY A 272 -0.26 44.88 -3.06
N ASP A 273 -0.62 44.35 -4.23
CA ASP A 273 0.30 44.12 -5.34
C ASP A 273 1.00 45.42 -5.80
N ASP A 274 2.29 45.35 -6.14
CA ASP A 274 2.79 45.84 -7.44
C ASP A 274 4.28 45.48 -7.70
N GLU A 275 4.60 45.25 -8.97
CA GLU A 275 5.98 45.17 -9.46
C GLU A 275 6.64 46.57 -9.49
N VAL A 276 7.98 46.64 -9.38
CA VAL A 276 8.90 47.22 -10.40
C VAL A 276 10.34 47.32 -9.87
N ASP A 277 11.19 46.54 -10.53
CA ASP A 277 12.60 46.71 -10.95
C ASP A 277 13.56 47.83 -10.43
N HIS A 278 14.86 47.48 -10.54
CA HIS A 278 16.10 48.27 -10.61
C HIS A 278 16.81 48.77 -9.34
N GLY A 279 18.08 48.37 -9.19
CA GLY A 279 19.08 49.09 -8.40
C GLY A 279 20.29 48.26 -7.96
N ASP A 280 21.31 48.11 -8.80
CA ASP A 280 22.60 47.50 -8.41
C ASP A 280 23.25 48.20 -7.21
N MET A 281 23.90 47.45 -6.30
CA MET A 281 25.25 47.83 -5.85
C MET A 281 26.06 46.67 -5.25
N ASP A 282 27.36 46.79 -5.48
CA ASP A 282 28.45 45.81 -5.31
C ASP A 282 28.99 45.74 -3.85
N CYS A 283 29.97 44.85 -3.66
CA CYS A 283 31.01 44.79 -2.61
C CYS A 283 30.78 43.83 -1.43
N GLY A 284 31.83 43.02 -1.16
CA GLY A 284 32.25 42.82 0.24
C GLY A 284 32.55 41.40 0.72
N VAL A 285 33.53 40.71 0.14
CA VAL A 285 34.15 39.52 0.75
C VAL A 285 34.67 39.81 2.16
N SER A 286 34.35 39.00 3.17
CA SER A 286 35.34 38.59 4.20
C SER A 286 34.89 37.40 5.05
N SER A 287 35.90 36.68 5.55
CA SER A 287 35.83 35.32 6.08
C SER A 287 36.23 35.24 7.56
N VAL A 288 35.63 34.29 8.29
CA VAL A 288 36.25 33.45 9.34
C VAL A 288 37.01 34.16 10.48
N SER A 289 36.58 33.96 11.73
CA SER A 289 37.44 33.35 12.77
C SER A 289 36.73 33.04 14.09
N SER A 290 37.05 31.87 14.63
CA SER A 290 36.78 31.39 15.99
C SER A 290 37.92 31.77 16.95
N VAL A 291 37.65 32.11 18.22
CA VAL A 291 38.58 31.87 19.34
C VAL A 291 37.85 31.59 20.68
N SER A 292 38.26 30.45 21.23
CA SER A 292 38.27 29.86 22.58
C SER A 292 38.27 30.71 23.87
N GLY A 293 37.88 30.04 24.98
CA GLY A 293 38.37 30.25 26.36
C GLY A 293 37.39 30.95 27.33
N ASP A 294 37.35 30.65 28.64
CA ASP A 294 38.00 29.61 29.45
C ASP A 294 37.39 29.56 30.87
N GLY A 295 37.65 28.52 31.70
CA GLY A 295 37.76 28.71 33.17
C GLY A 295 36.64 28.36 34.18
N GLN A 296 36.41 27.05 34.42
CA GLN A 296 36.42 26.38 35.76
C GLN A 296 35.35 26.61 36.90
N PRO A 297 35.26 25.68 37.91
CA PRO A 297 34.07 25.42 38.75
C PRO A 297 34.23 25.80 40.25
N PRO A 298 33.27 25.43 41.15
CA PRO A 298 33.42 24.23 42.00
C PRO A 298 32.04 23.53 42.28
N GLN A 299 31.82 22.54 43.18
CA GLN A 299 32.65 21.84 44.19
C GLN A 299 32.31 20.30 44.29
N PHE A 300 32.00 19.74 45.48
CA PHE A 300 31.78 18.29 45.75
C PHE A 300 31.14 18.04 47.15
N ARG A 301 30.64 16.80 47.38
CA ARG A 301 30.45 16.03 48.67
C ARG A 301 29.08 16.10 49.44
N PRO A 302 28.72 15.06 50.25
CA PRO A 302 28.58 13.62 49.88
C PRO A 302 27.47 12.84 50.67
N ASP A 303 27.34 11.51 50.44
CA ASP A 303 26.89 10.40 51.35
C ASP A 303 25.55 10.52 52.14
N ASP A 304 24.75 9.50 52.49
CA ASP A 304 24.76 8.02 52.39
C ASP A 304 23.29 7.52 52.33
N ASP A 305 23.00 6.35 51.74
CA ASP A 305 22.37 5.20 52.44
C ASP A 305 21.91 4.09 51.48
N ILE A 306 22.01 2.84 51.96
CA ILE A 306 21.69 1.59 51.24
C ILE A 306 20.40 1.01 51.83
N ASP A 307 19.47 0.54 50.98
CA ASP A 307 18.55 -0.53 51.41
C ASP A 307 18.21 -1.51 50.27
N GLU A 308 18.21 -2.80 50.58
CA GLU A 308 17.92 -3.90 49.66
C GLU A 308 16.47 -4.37 49.86
N THR A 309 15.54 -4.05 48.96
CA THR A 309 14.24 -4.74 48.93
C THR A 309 13.71 -5.03 47.51
N SER A 310 13.57 -6.33 47.23
CA SER A 310 12.61 -6.95 46.30
C SER A 310 12.36 -6.31 44.92
N THR A 311 12.95 -6.93 43.90
CA THR A 311 12.59 -6.76 42.48
C THR A 311 11.19 -7.34 42.19
N GLU A 312 10.13 -6.61 42.54
CA GLU A 312 8.85 -6.77 41.87
C GLU A 312 8.95 -6.13 40.48
N ILE A 313 8.79 -6.94 39.42
CA ILE A 313 8.64 -6.42 38.07
C ILE A 313 7.26 -5.76 38.00
N SER A 314 7.26 -4.44 38.18
CA SER A 314 6.07 -3.60 37.99
C SER A 314 5.57 -3.76 36.55
N GLU A 315 4.45 -4.44 36.37
CA GLU A 315 3.66 -4.37 35.13
C GLU A 315 3.18 -2.92 34.97
N THR A 316 3.93 -2.11 34.23
CA THR A 316 3.63 -0.71 33.94
C THR A 316 2.34 -0.63 33.12
N ARG A 317 1.21 -0.44 33.81
CA ARG A 317 -0.12 -0.39 33.18
C ARG A 317 -0.30 0.86 32.31
N PRO A 318 -0.93 0.75 31.13
CA PRO A 318 -1.16 1.90 30.28
C PRO A 318 -2.13 2.89 30.90
N ASN A 319 -1.79 4.17 30.82
CA ASN A 319 -2.65 5.29 31.22
C ASN A 319 -3.61 5.62 30.08
N ILE A 320 -4.92 5.46 30.29
CA ILE A 320 -5.92 5.83 29.27
C ILE A 320 -6.31 7.30 29.47
N ILE A 321 -6.17 8.09 28.41
CA ILE A 321 -6.66 9.48 28.35
C ILE A 321 -7.83 9.53 27.37
N ARG A 322 -8.93 10.18 27.78
CA ARG A 322 -10.05 10.47 26.89
C ARG A 322 -9.72 11.71 26.07
N SER A 323 -9.70 11.58 24.75
CA SER A 323 -9.24 12.61 23.83
C SER A 323 -10.42 13.25 23.08
N PHE A 324 -10.31 14.55 22.85
CA PHE A 324 -11.28 15.34 22.10
C PHE A 324 -10.90 15.39 20.62
N HIS A 325 -11.88 15.70 19.78
CA HIS A 325 -11.67 15.79 18.35
C HIS A 325 -12.63 16.79 17.70
N GLN A 326 -12.18 17.42 16.63
CA GLN A 326 -13.03 18.19 15.72
C GLN A 326 -13.45 17.30 14.56
N ALA A 327 -14.72 17.36 14.16
CA ALA A 327 -15.33 16.47 13.16
C ALA A 327 -15.84 17.25 11.95
N TYR A 328 -15.49 16.80 10.74
CA TYR A 328 -15.87 17.42 9.47
C TYR A 328 -16.47 16.38 8.51
N THR A 329 -17.76 16.49 8.22
CA THR A 329 -18.47 15.58 7.31
C THR A 329 -18.14 15.87 5.85
N LEU A 330 -17.32 15.01 5.24
CA LEU A 330 -16.80 15.17 3.89
C LEU A 330 -17.80 14.81 2.79
N THR A 331 -18.85 14.05 3.10
CA THR A 331 -19.87 13.62 2.12
C THR A 331 -21.14 14.48 2.16
N TYR A 332 -21.13 15.61 2.87
CA TYR A 332 -22.30 16.48 2.97
C TYR A 332 -22.71 17.00 1.58
N VAL A 333 -24.00 16.82 1.24
CA VAL A 333 -24.60 17.28 -0.01
C VAL A 333 -25.42 18.52 0.28
N ASP A 334 -24.90 19.68 -0.12
CA ASP A 334 -25.73 20.88 -0.27
C ASP A 334 -26.76 20.61 -1.40
N PRO A 335 -28.08 20.64 -1.13
CA PRO A 335 -29.11 20.37 -2.13
C PRO A 335 -29.08 21.35 -3.31
N GLY A 336 -28.35 22.47 -3.23
CA GLY A 336 -28.16 23.43 -4.32
C GLY A 336 -27.10 23.07 -5.37
N GLN A 337 -26.16 22.15 -5.11
CA GLN A 337 -24.99 21.97 -5.98
C GLN A 337 -24.99 20.66 -6.80
N SER A 338 -24.81 20.78 -8.13
CA SER A 338 -24.93 19.67 -9.08
C SER A 338 -23.78 18.67 -9.04
N SER A 339 -22.56 19.11 -8.68
CA SER A 339 -21.36 18.27 -8.53
C SER A 339 -21.53 17.20 -7.44
N HIS A 340 -22.19 17.54 -6.33
CA HIS A 340 -22.32 16.68 -5.14
C HIS A 340 -23.27 15.48 -5.34
N ARG A 341 -24.19 15.55 -6.32
CA ARG A 341 -25.02 14.38 -6.72
C ARG A 341 -24.20 13.19 -7.19
N SER A 342 -22.95 13.40 -7.61
CA SER A 342 -22.07 12.34 -8.08
C SER A 342 -21.80 11.32 -6.97
N LEU A 343 -21.44 11.75 -5.76
CA LEU A 343 -21.00 10.87 -4.66
C LEU A 343 -22.06 9.83 -4.27
N LEU A 344 -23.30 10.27 -4.04
CA LEU A 344 -24.41 9.40 -3.63
C LEU A 344 -24.74 8.28 -4.62
N SER A 345 -24.30 8.38 -5.89
CA SER A 345 -24.58 7.37 -6.90
C SER A 345 -23.64 6.15 -6.90
N TYR A 346 -22.50 6.22 -6.18
CA TYR A 346 -21.51 5.12 -6.13
C TYR A 346 -21.56 4.28 -4.85
N GLY A 347 -22.45 4.62 -3.92
CA GLY A 347 -22.61 3.92 -2.64
C GLY A 347 -21.44 4.15 -1.67
N PRO A 348 -21.43 3.42 -0.54
CA PRO A 348 -20.52 3.68 0.57
C PRO A 348 -19.04 3.42 0.25
N SER A 349 -18.18 4.21 0.89
CA SER A 349 -16.72 4.14 0.80
C SER A 349 -16.16 3.03 1.69
N THR A 350 -15.93 1.85 1.11
CA THR A 350 -15.52 0.63 1.83
C THR A 350 -14.02 0.53 2.12
N GLN A 351 -13.21 1.44 1.58
CA GLN A 351 -11.82 1.64 2.01
C GLN A 351 -11.50 3.14 1.92
N LEU A 352 -10.73 3.61 2.90
CA LEU A 352 -10.18 4.96 2.96
C LEU A 352 -8.65 4.88 2.97
N THR A 353 -7.95 5.87 2.42
CA THR A 353 -6.48 5.94 2.48
C THR A 353 -6.03 7.39 2.40
N PHE A 354 -5.18 7.84 3.33
CA PHE A 354 -4.54 9.15 3.24
C PHE A 354 -3.40 9.13 2.21
N ASN A 355 -3.28 10.22 1.45
CA ASN A 355 -2.29 10.40 0.38
C ASN A 355 -1.67 11.81 0.46
N ASP A 356 -0.49 11.98 -0.15
CA ASP A 356 0.23 13.26 -0.27
C ASP A 356 0.45 13.92 1.10
N TYR A 357 1.16 13.21 1.98
CA TYR A 357 1.39 13.58 3.40
C TYR A 357 0.09 13.84 4.19
N GLY A 358 -0.96 13.11 3.83
CA GLY A 358 -2.28 13.24 4.44
C GLY A 358 -3.00 14.54 4.09
N THR A 359 -2.55 15.26 3.06
CA THR A 359 -3.28 16.43 2.50
C THR A 359 -4.43 16.01 1.58
N GLN A 360 -4.53 14.72 1.24
CA GLN A 360 -5.62 14.13 0.47
C GLN A 360 -6.19 12.88 1.17
N LEU A 361 -7.51 12.69 1.07
CA LEU A 361 -8.20 11.45 1.43
C LEU A 361 -8.71 10.78 0.15
N LEU A 362 -8.28 9.54 -0.08
CA LEU A 362 -8.72 8.68 -1.19
C LEU A 362 -9.86 7.78 -0.72
N GLN A 363 -10.90 7.64 -1.55
CA GLN A 363 -12.08 6.84 -1.25
C GLN A 363 -12.33 5.77 -2.31
N PHE A 364 -12.47 4.52 -1.88
CA PHE A 364 -12.76 3.37 -2.72
C PHE A 364 -14.22 2.95 -2.51
N SER A 365 -14.99 2.85 -3.60
CA SER A 365 -16.34 2.27 -3.52
C SER A 365 -16.27 0.74 -3.53
N ARG A 366 -17.31 0.10 -3.02
CA ARG A 366 -17.45 -1.36 -2.99
C ARG A 366 -17.20 -1.99 -4.37
N GLY A 367 -16.39 -3.04 -4.41
CA GLY A 367 -16.05 -3.75 -5.64
C GLY A 367 -14.98 -3.08 -6.51
N SER A 368 -14.54 -1.86 -6.20
CA SER A 368 -13.54 -1.16 -7.02
C SER A 368 -12.10 -1.51 -6.62
N THR A 369 -11.32 -1.99 -7.59
CA THR A 369 -9.88 -2.25 -7.44
C THR A 369 -9.08 -0.99 -7.11
N LEU A 370 -9.48 0.17 -7.66
CA LEU A 370 -8.83 1.47 -7.50
C LEU A 370 -9.79 2.48 -6.85
N PHE A 371 -9.25 3.51 -6.19
CA PHE A 371 -10.08 4.55 -5.59
C PHE A 371 -10.87 5.32 -6.66
N ARG A 372 -12.12 5.65 -6.35
CA ARG A 372 -13.04 6.35 -7.27
C ARG A 372 -13.07 7.85 -7.04
N PHE A 373 -12.81 8.30 -5.80
CA PHE A 373 -12.83 9.71 -5.43
C PHE A 373 -11.62 10.10 -4.60
N PHE A 374 -11.32 11.39 -4.61
CA PHE A 374 -10.43 12.00 -3.64
C PHE A 374 -10.93 13.37 -3.22
N GLN A 375 -10.56 13.77 -2.02
CA GLN A 375 -10.76 15.11 -1.50
C GLN A 375 -9.43 15.64 -0.98
N LYS A 376 -9.17 16.93 -1.23
CA LYS A 376 -8.11 17.66 -0.53
C LYS A 376 -8.63 17.94 0.88
N VAL A 377 -7.82 17.73 1.91
CA VAL A 377 -8.22 17.88 3.33
C VAL A 377 -7.35 18.88 4.10
N HIS A 378 -6.29 19.41 3.48
CA HIS A 378 -5.44 20.44 4.07
C HIS A 378 -6.10 21.83 4.13
N ASN A 379 -7.09 22.10 3.28
CA ASN A 379 -7.73 23.41 3.15
C ASN A 379 -9.00 23.54 4.02
N ILE A 380 -9.08 22.84 5.16
CA ILE A 380 -10.19 22.99 6.11
C ILE A 380 -9.91 24.23 6.96
N SER A 381 -10.13 25.40 6.38
CA SER A 381 -10.40 26.61 7.15
C SER A 381 -11.70 26.43 7.93
N THR A 382 -11.88 27.18 9.02
CA THR A 382 -13.07 27.15 9.90
C THR A 382 -14.39 27.55 9.22
N THR A 383 -14.39 27.85 7.91
CA THR A 383 -15.55 28.18 7.10
C THR A 383 -16.18 26.92 6.47
N LEU A 384 -17.48 26.76 6.72
CA LEU A 384 -18.32 25.56 6.45
C LEU A 384 -18.58 25.23 4.95
N GLN A 385 -17.60 25.34 4.05
CA GLN A 385 -17.77 24.89 2.66
C GLN A 385 -17.36 23.41 2.50
N PRO A 386 -18.26 22.54 1.99
CA PRO A 386 -17.94 21.13 1.78
C PRO A 386 -16.89 20.99 0.67
N LEU A 387 -15.76 20.37 1.00
CA LEU A 387 -14.66 20.13 0.07
C LEU A 387 -15.13 19.24 -1.10
N GLY A 388 -15.20 19.84 -2.29
CA GLY A 388 -15.65 19.17 -3.50
C GLY A 388 -14.86 17.89 -3.78
N ALA A 389 -15.54 16.75 -3.79
CA ALA A 389 -14.92 15.49 -4.14
C ALA A 389 -14.64 15.44 -5.65
N HIS A 390 -13.41 15.07 -5.99
CA HIS A 390 -12.95 14.95 -7.35
C HIS A 390 -13.01 13.48 -7.77
N ALA A 391 -13.65 13.19 -8.91
CA ALA A 391 -13.69 11.85 -9.48
C ALA A 391 -12.31 11.45 -10.03
N ASN A 392 -11.94 10.19 -9.84
CA ASN A 392 -10.75 9.59 -10.46
C ASN A 392 -11.08 9.10 -11.87
N SER A 393 -10.95 9.97 -12.87
CA SER A 393 -11.11 9.61 -14.28
C SER A 393 -10.21 10.47 -15.16
N CYS A 394 -9.39 9.83 -15.99
CA CYS A 394 -8.58 10.43 -17.05
C CYS A 394 -8.99 9.80 -18.39
N VAL A 395 -8.92 10.55 -19.49
CA VAL A 395 -9.12 10.00 -20.85
C VAL A 395 -7.75 9.85 -21.51
N ALA A 396 -7.37 8.62 -21.85
CA ALA A 396 -6.11 8.31 -22.50
C ALA A 396 -6.32 7.49 -23.78
N MET A 397 -5.44 7.67 -24.76
CA MET A 397 -5.43 6.87 -25.99
C MET A 397 -4.92 5.46 -25.67
N TYR A 398 -5.77 4.45 -25.86
CA TYR A 398 -5.43 3.04 -25.71
C TYR A 398 -4.93 2.42 -27.03
N SER A 399 -5.48 2.87 -28.16
CA SER A 399 -4.97 2.56 -29.50
C SER A 399 -5.10 3.80 -30.38
N PRO A 400 -4.50 3.84 -31.59
CA PRO A 400 -4.59 5.01 -32.47
C PRO A 400 -6.01 5.51 -32.78
N ASN A 401 -7.01 4.64 -32.65
CA ASN A 401 -8.42 4.94 -32.94
C ASN A 401 -9.36 4.76 -31.73
N LEU A 402 -8.84 4.51 -30.52
CA LEU A 402 -9.65 4.26 -29.32
C LEU A 402 -9.09 4.98 -28.09
N ALA A 403 -9.87 5.95 -27.60
CA ALA A 403 -9.66 6.57 -26.29
C ALA A 403 -10.53 5.86 -25.24
N LEU A 404 -9.98 5.63 -24.04
CA LEU A 404 -10.68 5.02 -22.92
C LEU A 404 -10.66 5.94 -21.69
N SER A 405 -11.68 5.79 -20.84
CA SER A 405 -11.79 6.47 -19.54
C SER A 405 -11.11 5.58 -18.49
N PHE A 406 -9.89 5.93 -18.09
CA PHE A 406 -9.13 5.23 -17.07
C PHE A 406 -9.38 5.80 -15.68
N VAL A 407 -9.56 4.92 -14.71
CA VAL A 407 -9.33 5.18 -13.28
C VAL A 407 -7.85 4.89 -13.03
N ILE A 408 -7.09 5.82 -12.47
CA ILE A 408 -5.62 5.71 -12.33
C ILE A 408 -5.24 5.67 -10.85
N ASP A 409 -4.41 4.72 -10.46
CA ASP A 409 -3.96 4.58 -9.07
C ASP A 409 -2.96 5.69 -8.68
N ILE A 410 -2.53 5.70 -7.41
CA ILE A 410 -1.32 6.43 -7.04
C ILE A 410 -0.16 5.86 -7.90
N PRO A 411 0.72 6.69 -8.47
CA PRO A 411 1.92 6.18 -9.11
C PRO A 411 2.71 5.30 -8.14
N PHE A 412 3.34 4.25 -8.65
CA PHE A 412 4.18 3.38 -7.83
C PHE A 412 5.67 3.62 -8.10
N TYR A 413 5.99 4.18 -9.26
CA TYR A 413 7.34 4.52 -9.67
C TYR A 413 7.41 5.96 -10.20
N ALA A 414 8.56 6.60 -10.03
CA ALA A 414 8.89 7.87 -10.64
C ALA A 414 10.40 7.98 -10.90
N ILE A 415 10.77 8.80 -11.88
CA ILE A 415 12.13 9.30 -12.06
C ILE A 415 12.14 10.82 -12.08
N HIS A 416 13.28 11.37 -11.67
CA HIS A 416 13.57 12.79 -11.64
C HIS A 416 14.93 13.01 -12.29
N ARG A 417 14.96 13.84 -13.33
CA ARG A 417 16.16 14.28 -14.05
C ARG A 417 16.39 15.78 -13.86
N THR A 418 17.65 16.19 -13.81
CA THR A 418 18.08 17.58 -13.69
C THR A 418 19.17 17.91 -14.70
N GLY A 419 19.19 19.15 -15.20
CA GLY A 419 20.31 19.65 -16.00
C GLY A 419 20.31 19.18 -17.46
N PRO A 420 21.46 18.80 -18.05
CA PRO A 420 21.63 18.62 -19.50
C PRO A 420 20.96 17.37 -20.09
N GLU A 421 20.41 16.47 -19.25
CA GLU A 421 19.58 15.34 -19.69
C GLU A 421 18.15 15.78 -20.08
N THR A 422 17.74 16.99 -19.71
CA THR A 422 16.45 17.57 -20.10
C THR A 422 16.62 18.45 -21.34
N ASN A 423 15.56 18.60 -22.15
CA ASN A 423 15.58 19.46 -23.34
C ASN A 423 15.79 20.97 -23.03
N ILE A 424 15.76 21.37 -21.75
CA ILE A 424 15.91 22.76 -21.29
C ILE A 424 16.92 22.77 -20.12
N PRO A 425 18.21 23.09 -20.36
CA PRO A 425 19.23 23.09 -19.32
C PRO A 425 18.84 23.92 -18.10
N GLY A 426 18.91 23.30 -16.91
CA GLY A 426 18.54 23.94 -15.65
C GLY A 426 17.11 23.66 -15.19
N THR A 427 16.29 22.94 -15.96
CA THR A 427 14.96 22.52 -15.53
C THR A 427 14.96 21.12 -14.89
N CYS A 428 13.95 20.88 -14.06
CA CYS A 428 13.61 19.55 -13.55
C CYS A 428 12.67 18.87 -14.53
N HIS A 429 12.84 17.56 -14.77
CA HIS A 429 11.87 16.72 -15.48
C HIS A 429 11.50 15.55 -14.59
N TRP A 430 10.22 15.44 -14.26
CA TRP A 430 9.65 14.38 -13.44
C TRP A 430 8.77 13.50 -14.32
N GLN A 431 8.94 12.19 -14.25
CA GLN A 431 8.12 11.24 -14.99
C GLN A 431 7.64 10.15 -14.05
N TYR A 432 6.37 9.77 -14.17
CA TYR A 432 5.67 8.88 -13.24
C TYR A 432 5.14 7.65 -13.97
N LEU A 433 5.02 6.53 -13.28
CA LEU A 433 4.36 5.32 -13.78
C LEU A 433 3.27 4.88 -12.78
N ALA A 434 2.05 4.72 -13.29
CA ALA A 434 0.88 4.30 -12.51
C ALA A 434 0.16 3.15 -13.22
N VAL A 435 -0.59 2.37 -12.45
CA VAL A 435 -1.56 1.42 -13.03
C VAL A 435 -2.87 2.16 -13.24
N GLY A 436 -3.53 1.94 -14.38
CA GLY A 436 -4.90 2.39 -14.61
C GLY A 436 -5.77 1.30 -15.18
N ILE A 437 -7.05 1.30 -14.79
CA ILE A 437 -8.07 0.36 -15.25
C ILE A 437 -9.14 1.13 -16.00
N ALA A 438 -9.54 0.61 -17.17
CA ALA A 438 -10.63 1.15 -17.98
C ALA A 438 -11.60 0.06 -18.42
N THR A 439 -12.87 0.43 -18.53
CA THR A 439 -13.94 -0.40 -19.09
C THR A 439 -14.41 0.21 -20.41
N HIS A 440 -14.45 -0.57 -21.49
CA HIS A 440 -14.93 -0.09 -22.78
C HIS A 440 -16.45 0.13 -22.73
N ARG A 441 -16.89 1.38 -22.95
CA ARG A 441 -18.27 1.82 -22.69
C ARG A 441 -19.35 1.06 -23.48
N VAL A 442 -19.01 0.52 -24.65
CA VAL A 442 -19.98 -0.18 -25.53
C VAL A 442 -19.93 -1.69 -25.32
N GLU A 443 -18.75 -2.30 -25.39
CA GLU A 443 -18.59 -3.77 -25.36
C GLU A 443 -18.31 -4.32 -23.96
N GLN A 444 -18.16 -3.46 -22.95
CA GLN A 444 -18.03 -3.79 -21.53
C GLN A 444 -16.82 -4.68 -21.15
N TRP A 445 -15.85 -4.87 -22.04
CA TRP A 445 -14.56 -5.47 -21.67
C TRP A 445 -13.72 -4.51 -20.84
N THR A 446 -12.87 -5.07 -19.98
CA THR A 446 -12.01 -4.34 -19.04
C THR A 446 -10.55 -4.54 -19.40
N VAL A 447 -9.73 -3.51 -19.22
CA VAL A 447 -8.29 -3.56 -19.42
C VAL A 447 -7.56 -2.86 -18.28
N ALA A 448 -6.43 -3.43 -17.86
CA ALA A 448 -5.48 -2.77 -16.98
C ALA A 448 -4.22 -2.44 -17.78
N CYS A 449 -3.76 -1.21 -17.64
CA CYS A 449 -2.61 -0.67 -18.35
C CYS A 449 -1.62 -0.05 -17.36
N LEU A 450 -0.37 0.05 -17.79
CA LEU A 450 0.59 0.98 -17.23
C LEU A 450 0.52 2.28 -18.02
N LEU A 451 0.39 3.38 -17.30
CA LEU A 451 0.34 4.73 -17.87
C LEU A 451 1.47 5.57 -17.32
N THR A 452 2.03 6.43 -18.16
CA THR A 452 3.01 7.44 -17.78
C THR A 452 2.44 8.84 -17.86
N SER A 453 2.92 9.72 -16.99
CA SER A 453 2.67 11.17 -17.02
C SER A 453 3.94 11.89 -16.65
N GLU A 454 4.11 13.13 -17.12
CA GLU A 454 5.32 13.91 -16.93
C GLU A 454 5.04 15.34 -16.48
N SER A 455 6.04 15.96 -15.88
CA SER A 455 6.00 17.33 -15.39
C SER A 455 7.36 17.99 -15.52
N ASN A 456 7.37 19.27 -15.86
CA ASN A 456 8.59 20.07 -15.95
C ASN A 456 8.50 21.25 -14.98
N PRO A 457 8.80 21.07 -13.67
CA PRO A 457 8.87 22.17 -12.72
C PRO A 457 9.86 23.24 -13.19
N GLN A 458 9.41 24.50 -13.22
CA GLN A 458 10.24 25.66 -13.57
C GLN A 458 11.10 26.13 -12.39
N ASP A 459 11.77 25.19 -11.72
CA ASP A 459 12.72 25.51 -10.65
C ASP A 459 14.15 25.15 -11.07
N TRP A 460 15.04 26.12 -10.87
CA TRP A 460 16.45 26.09 -11.19
C TRP A 460 17.30 25.49 -10.08
N HIS A 461 16.73 25.31 -8.88
CA HIS A 461 17.39 24.79 -7.69
C HIS A 461 16.60 23.61 -7.13
N CYS A 462 16.83 22.41 -7.68
CA CYS A 462 16.10 21.24 -7.24
C CYS A 462 16.54 20.69 -5.88
N SER A 463 16.03 21.30 -4.82
CA SER A 463 15.99 20.77 -3.45
C SER A 463 14.75 19.89 -3.22
N HIS A 464 13.91 19.70 -4.25
CA HIS A 464 12.63 19.00 -4.15
C HIS A 464 12.78 17.49 -3.95
N GLU A 465 12.16 16.98 -2.88
CA GLU A 465 11.96 15.55 -2.71
C GLU A 465 10.89 15.03 -3.70
N MET A 466 11.23 14.00 -4.46
CA MET A 466 10.35 13.41 -5.48
C MET A 466 9.22 12.62 -4.82
N ASN A 467 8.11 13.29 -4.52
CA ASN A 467 6.95 12.62 -3.95
C ASN A 467 6.11 11.90 -5.03
N VAL A 468 6.21 10.58 -5.06
CA VAL A 468 5.43 9.68 -5.92
C VAL A 468 3.90 9.88 -5.73
N GLN A 469 3.46 10.13 -4.50
CA GLN A 469 2.05 10.35 -4.14
C GLN A 469 1.42 11.60 -4.80
N ARG A 470 2.26 12.58 -5.20
CA ARG A 470 1.82 13.78 -5.92
C ARG A 470 1.57 13.55 -7.40
N GLY A 471 2.19 12.54 -8.02
CA GLY A 471 2.08 12.33 -9.48
C GLY A 471 0.64 12.04 -9.95
N ARG A 472 -0.22 11.60 -9.03
CA ARG A 472 -1.68 11.48 -9.22
C ARG A 472 -2.36 12.80 -9.66
N ARG A 473 -1.73 13.97 -9.44
CA ARG A 473 -2.29 15.30 -9.73
C ARG A 473 -2.31 15.66 -11.23
N PHE A 474 -1.61 14.91 -12.09
CA PHE A 474 -1.57 15.18 -13.53
C PHE A 474 -2.79 14.66 -14.28
N ASN A 475 -3.19 15.37 -15.33
CA ASN A 475 -4.33 15.02 -16.18
C ASN A 475 -3.90 14.29 -17.47
N ASP A 476 -2.66 14.54 -17.94
CA ASP A 476 -2.14 14.03 -19.20
C ASP A 476 -1.41 12.70 -18.99
N TRP A 477 -2.14 11.61 -19.19
CA TRP A 477 -1.63 10.24 -19.08
C TRP A 477 -1.59 9.56 -20.44
N ALA A 478 -0.46 8.89 -20.73
CA ALA A 478 -0.27 8.09 -21.93
C ALA A 478 -0.08 6.61 -21.56
N VAL A 479 -0.78 5.70 -22.25
CA VAL A 479 -0.61 4.26 -22.07
C VAL A 479 0.75 3.83 -22.65
N VAL A 480 1.55 3.13 -21.86
CA VAL A 480 2.88 2.61 -22.28
C VAL A 480 2.93 1.08 -22.37
N ALA A 481 2.10 0.38 -21.59
CA ALA A 481 1.96 -1.07 -21.68
C ALA A 481 0.57 -1.53 -21.21
N GLN A 482 0.15 -2.72 -21.64
CA GLN A 482 -0.98 -3.45 -21.11
C GLN A 482 -0.51 -4.53 -20.13
N LEU A 483 -1.25 -4.72 -19.03
CA LEU A 483 -1.11 -5.90 -18.17
C LEU A 483 -1.83 -7.08 -18.83
N GLY A 484 -1.07 -7.92 -19.53
CA GLY A 484 -1.59 -9.04 -20.31
C GLY A 484 -2.37 -10.03 -19.46
N GLY A 485 -3.44 -10.59 -20.01
CA GLY A 485 -4.32 -11.54 -19.31
C GLY A 485 -5.12 -10.98 -18.13
N PHE A 486 -5.07 -9.67 -17.83
CA PHE A 486 -5.92 -9.04 -16.82
C PHE A 486 -7.40 -9.32 -17.09
N ARG A 487 -8.14 -9.56 -16.00
CA ARG A 487 -9.61 -9.62 -15.96
C ARG A 487 -10.07 -8.96 -14.66
N GLU A 488 -10.99 -8.02 -14.75
CA GLU A 488 -11.64 -7.47 -13.56
C GLU A 488 -12.46 -8.57 -12.85
N ALA A 489 -12.46 -8.54 -11.52
CA ALA A 489 -13.08 -9.56 -10.69
C ALA A 489 -14.52 -9.17 -10.35
N ASP A 490 -15.51 -9.96 -10.77
CA ASP A 490 -16.91 -9.82 -10.38
C ASP A 490 -17.14 -10.23 -8.91
N THR A 491 -16.48 -9.53 -7.98
CA THR A 491 -16.52 -9.80 -6.54
C THR A 491 -16.90 -8.56 -5.76
N THR A 492 -17.57 -8.74 -4.63
CA THR A 492 -18.04 -7.66 -3.76
C THR A 492 -16.92 -6.85 -3.08
N HIS A 493 -15.66 -7.31 -3.19
CA HIS A 493 -14.47 -6.67 -2.60
C HIS A 493 -13.54 -6.04 -3.66
N GLY A 494 -13.76 -6.32 -4.95
CA GLY A 494 -12.85 -5.93 -6.03
C GLY A 494 -11.59 -6.78 -6.08
N SER A 495 -10.64 -6.41 -6.94
CA SER A 495 -9.29 -6.96 -6.90
C SER A 495 -8.40 -6.15 -5.95
N LEU A 496 -7.37 -6.77 -5.38
CA LEU A 496 -6.35 -6.09 -4.61
C LEU A 496 -5.14 -5.87 -5.51
N ILE A 497 -4.61 -4.64 -5.59
CA ILE A 497 -3.38 -4.35 -6.35
C ILE A 497 -2.26 -3.84 -5.43
N VAL A 498 -1.03 -4.26 -5.72
CA VAL A 498 0.20 -3.77 -5.08
C VAL A 498 1.38 -3.75 -6.07
N ALA A 499 2.31 -2.83 -5.87
CA ALA A 499 3.62 -2.84 -6.51
C ALA A 499 4.69 -3.29 -5.52
N SER A 500 5.80 -3.82 -6.02
CA SER A 500 6.99 -4.17 -5.23
C SER A 500 7.81 -2.93 -4.85
N PRO A 501 8.64 -2.98 -3.78
CA PRO A 501 9.45 -1.84 -3.33
C PRO A 501 10.27 -1.12 -4.42
N ASN A 502 10.93 -1.87 -5.31
CA ASN A 502 11.72 -1.33 -6.43
C ASN A 502 10.89 -1.16 -7.71
N SER A 503 9.56 -1.33 -7.64
CA SER A 503 8.62 -1.18 -8.77
C SER A 503 8.84 -2.11 -9.96
N THR A 504 9.64 -3.17 -9.82
CA THR A 504 9.92 -4.12 -10.91
C THR A 504 8.84 -5.19 -11.08
N ARG A 505 7.88 -5.25 -10.15
CA ARG A 505 6.72 -6.15 -10.15
C ARG A 505 5.44 -5.39 -9.80
N VAL A 506 4.35 -5.76 -10.46
CA VAL A 506 2.97 -5.45 -10.03
C VAL A 506 2.25 -6.76 -9.77
N ALA A 507 1.60 -6.89 -8.63
CA ALA A 507 0.79 -8.05 -8.28
C ALA A 507 -0.67 -7.65 -8.06
N MET A 508 -1.58 -8.52 -8.48
CA MET A 508 -3.01 -8.35 -8.30
C MET A 508 -3.65 -9.65 -7.82
N ALA A 509 -4.34 -9.61 -6.68
CA ALA A 509 -5.17 -10.71 -6.23
C ALA A 509 -6.61 -10.54 -6.71
N SER A 510 -7.12 -11.58 -7.38
CA SER A 510 -8.52 -11.74 -7.75
C SER A 510 -9.02 -13.04 -7.11
N TRP A 511 -9.77 -12.90 -6.02
CA TRP A 511 -10.33 -14.01 -5.23
C TRP A 511 -9.28 -15.02 -4.75
N LYS A 512 -9.02 -16.09 -5.51
CA LYS A 512 -8.06 -17.18 -5.20
C LYS A 512 -6.80 -17.17 -6.07
N THR A 513 -6.73 -16.27 -7.06
CA THR A 513 -5.60 -16.19 -7.98
C THR A 513 -4.84 -14.91 -7.72
N ILE A 514 -3.51 -15.03 -7.57
CA ILE A 514 -2.60 -13.89 -7.54
C ILE A 514 -1.87 -13.87 -8.88
N THR A 515 -2.08 -12.81 -9.65
CA THR A 515 -1.41 -12.57 -10.94
C THR A 515 -0.30 -11.55 -10.72
N VAL A 516 0.92 -11.88 -11.15
CA VAL A 516 2.09 -11.00 -11.04
C VAL A 516 2.65 -10.72 -12.42
N TRP A 517 2.93 -9.45 -12.72
CA TRP A 517 3.62 -9.02 -13.93
C TRP A 517 5.01 -8.52 -13.57
N ALA A 518 6.00 -8.92 -14.36
CA ALA A 518 7.33 -8.33 -14.34
C ALA A 518 7.42 -7.15 -15.31
N LEU A 519 8.20 -6.13 -14.94
CA LEU A 519 8.45 -4.96 -15.74
C LEU A 519 9.83 -4.37 -15.44
N GLU A 520 10.42 -3.72 -16.44
CA GLU A 520 11.47 -2.73 -16.25
C GLU A 520 10.83 -1.33 -16.27
N PRO A 521 10.68 -0.66 -15.12
CA PRO A 521 9.96 0.61 -15.04
C PRO A 521 10.70 1.77 -15.72
N ARG A 522 12.04 1.76 -15.80
CA ARG A 522 12.81 2.82 -16.51
C ARG A 522 12.46 2.83 -17.99
N VAL A 523 12.64 1.68 -18.65
CA VAL A 523 12.32 1.43 -20.06
C VAL A 523 10.90 1.86 -20.42
N LEU A 524 9.92 1.58 -19.55
CA LEU A 524 8.51 1.93 -19.78
C LEU A 524 8.25 3.44 -19.68
N VAL A 525 8.92 4.13 -18.77
CA VAL A 525 8.81 5.59 -18.61
C VAL A 525 9.53 6.31 -19.74
N ASP A 526 10.74 5.87 -20.08
CA ASP A 526 11.56 6.41 -21.18
C ASP A 526 11.06 6.01 -22.58
N ARG A 527 10.14 5.03 -22.63
CA ARG A 527 9.56 4.46 -23.86
C ARG A 527 10.63 3.90 -24.79
N GLU A 528 11.68 3.32 -24.22
CA GLU A 528 12.81 2.77 -24.96
C GLU A 528 12.35 1.64 -25.89
N SER A 529 12.70 1.77 -27.18
CA SER A 529 12.37 0.77 -28.18
C SER A 529 13.39 -0.38 -28.18
N GLY A 530 12.90 -1.61 -28.34
CA GLY A 530 13.75 -2.81 -28.49
C GLY A 530 14.05 -3.57 -27.19
N TYR A 531 13.82 -2.99 -26.01
CA TYR A 531 13.94 -3.75 -24.75
C TYR A 531 12.91 -4.88 -24.67
N TYR A 532 11.64 -4.60 -24.96
CA TYR A 532 10.60 -5.63 -25.10
C TYR A 532 10.56 -6.12 -26.56
N PRO A 533 10.49 -7.45 -26.81
CA PRO A 533 10.51 -7.99 -28.16
C PRO A 533 9.17 -7.76 -28.87
N ALA A 534 9.18 -7.68 -30.20
CA ALA A 534 7.98 -7.43 -31.00
C ALA A 534 6.90 -8.53 -30.86
N SER A 535 7.26 -9.72 -30.38
CA SER A 535 6.32 -10.79 -30.02
C SER A 535 5.42 -10.45 -28.82
N TRP A 536 5.81 -9.45 -28.01
CA TRP A 536 5.01 -8.92 -26.90
C TRP A 536 4.13 -7.73 -27.33
N THR A 537 4.11 -7.35 -28.61
CA THR A 537 3.24 -6.27 -29.08
C THR A 537 1.84 -6.80 -29.41
N ASN A 538 0.83 -6.28 -28.72
CA ASN A 538 -0.57 -6.67 -28.93
C ASN A 538 -1.20 -6.03 -30.19
N ALA A 539 -2.46 -6.38 -30.48
CA ALA A 539 -3.22 -5.81 -31.60
C ALA A 539 -3.45 -4.28 -31.50
N ALA A 540 -3.37 -3.68 -30.31
CA ALA A 540 -3.44 -2.23 -30.09
C ALA A 540 -2.11 -1.50 -30.34
N ARG A 541 -1.03 -2.24 -30.64
CA ARG A 541 0.36 -1.78 -30.76
C ARG A 541 1.00 -1.33 -29.43
N LEU A 542 0.53 -1.89 -28.32
CA LEU A 542 1.12 -1.72 -27.00
C LEU A 542 1.97 -2.93 -26.62
N THR A 543 2.98 -2.72 -25.79
CA THR A 543 3.67 -3.82 -25.08
C THR A 543 2.70 -4.51 -24.13
N GLU A 544 2.49 -5.81 -24.28
CA GLU A 544 1.66 -6.64 -23.41
C GLU A 544 2.56 -7.45 -22.48
N LEU A 545 2.63 -7.02 -21.22
CA LEU A 545 3.41 -7.68 -20.18
C LEU A 545 2.79 -9.04 -19.84
N GLN A 546 3.61 -10.09 -19.80
CA GLN A 546 3.14 -11.45 -19.61
C GLN A 546 2.89 -11.76 -18.13
N PRO A 547 1.72 -12.31 -17.75
CA PRO A 547 1.38 -12.61 -16.36
C PRO A 547 1.94 -13.95 -15.87
N ALA A 548 2.39 -14.01 -14.62
CA ALA A 548 2.48 -15.22 -13.81
C ALA A 548 1.23 -15.35 -12.93
N SER A 549 0.32 -16.27 -13.25
CA SER A 549 -0.92 -16.49 -12.50
C SER A 549 -0.76 -17.68 -11.56
N ILE A 550 -0.87 -17.43 -10.24
CA ILE A 550 -0.65 -18.43 -9.19
C ILE A 550 -1.96 -18.65 -8.44
N ASP A 551 -2.42 -19.90 -8.36
CA ASP A 551 -3.55 -20.28 -7.50
C ASP A 551 -3.04 -20.51 -6.06
N VAL A 552 -3.65 -19.82 -5.10
CA VAL A 552 -3.32 -19.91 -3.67
C VAL A 552 -4.32 -20.75 -2.87
N ASP A 553 -5.32 -21.35 -3.51
CA ASP A 553 -6.36 -22.20 -2.91
C ASP A 553 -7.22 -21.54 -1.79
N ALA A 554 -6.96 -20.28 -1.47
CA ALA A 554 -7.51 -19.49 -0.37
C ALA A 554 -7.95 -18.11 -0.87
N VAL A 555 -9.02 -17.54 -0.30
CA VAL A 555 -9.52 -16.22 -0.70
C VAL A 555 -8.59 -15.14 -0.13
N CYS A 556 -7.91 -14.42 -1.01
CA CYS A 556 -7.02 -13.32 -0.67
C CYS A 556 -7.84 -12.06 -0.32
N LEU A 557 -7.58 -11.48 0.85
CA LEU A 557 -8.35 -10.37 1.42
C LEU A 557 -7.46 -9.16 1.75
N GLN A 558 -6.16 -9.37 1.96
CA GLN A 558 -5.13 -8.32 1.86
C GLN A 558 -3.90 -8.91 1.16
N LEU A 559 -3.15 -8.08 0.43
CA LEU A 559 -1.91 -8.45 -0.29
C LEU A 559 -0.85 -7.36 -0.08
N LYS A 560 0.43 -7.74 -0.01
CA LYS A 560 1.59 -6.84 0.05
C LYS A 560 2.88 -7.58 -0.37
N PHE A 561 3.83 -6.88 -1.00
CA PHE A 561 5.22 -7.33 -1.13
C PHE A 561 6.02 -7.07 0.15
N THR A 562 6.92 -7.97 0.52
CA THR A 562 7.91 -7.71 1.59
C THR A 562 8.97 -6.71 1.10
N GLU A 563 10.05 -6.52 1.87
CA GLU A 563 11.27 -5.85 1.39
C GLU A 563 11.92 -6.51 0.15
N ASN A 564 11.56 -7.75 -0.19
CA ASN A 564 12.08 -8.50 -1.33
C ASN A 564 11.06 -8.52 -2.49
N GLU A 565 11.49 -8.06 -3.67
CA GLU A 565 10.71 -8.03 -4.93
C GLU A 565 10.01 -9.35 -5.28
N ASN A 566 10.57 -10.48 -4.85
CA ASN A 566 10.08 -11.82 -5.18
C ASN A 566 9.31 -12.51 -4.04
N GLU A 567 9.00 -11.81 -2.94
CA GLU A 567 8.26 -12.37 -1.79
C GLU A 567 6.96 -11.58 -1.54
N LEU A 568 5.83 -12.27 -1.65
CA LEU A 568 4.48 -11.73 -1.40
C LEU A 568 3.89 -12.33 -0.12
N VAL A 569 3.10 -11.52 0.58
CA VAL A 569 2.33 -11.89 1.77
C VAL A 569 0.87 -11.54 1.56
N ALA A 570 -0.02 -12.48 1.88
CA ALA A 570 -1.46 -12.28 1.81
C ALA A 570 -2.15 -12.71 3.10
N VAL A 571 -3.10 -11.89 3.58
CA VAL A 571 -4.10 -12.34 4.56
C VAL A 571 -5.21 -13.05 3.80
N THR A 572 -5.51 -14.28 4.18
CA THR A 572 -6.52 -15.13 3.53
C THR A 572 -7.58 -15.61 4.51
N ASP A 573 -8.68 -16.17 3.98
CA ASP A 573 -9.72 -16.85 4.76
C ASP A 573 -9.22 -18.09 5.55
N ARG A 574 -8.01 -18.58 5.24
CA ARG A 574 -7.37 -19.76 5.85
C ARG A 574 -6.18 -19.46 6.78
N GLY A 575 -5.68 -18.22 6.81
CA GLY A 575 -4.44 -17.86 7.52
C GLY A 575 -3.57 -16.87 6.75
N LEU A 576 -2.30 -16.75 7.12
CA LEU A 576 -1.34 -15.91 6.40
C LEU A 576 -0.64 -16.75 5.32
N MET A 577 -0.74 -16.34 4.06
CA MET A 577 -0.09 -17.01 2.94
C MET A 577 1.16 -16.24 2.51
N PHE A 578 2.27 -16.95 2.38
CA PHE A 578 3.49 -16.46 1.75
C PHE A 578 3.65 -17.09 0.38
N LEU A 579 4.09 -16.29 -0.59
CA LEU A 579 4.51 -16.77 -1.90
C LEU A 579 5.96 -16.34 -2.12
N ASP A 580 6.81 -17.31 -2.43
CA ASP A 580 8.17 -17.08 -2.93
C ASP A 580 8.16 -17.32 -4.43
N LEU A 581 8.29 -16.23 -5.19
CA LEU A 581 8.27 -16.21 -6.66
C LEU A 581 9.61 -16.64 -7.26
N ARG A 582 10.64 -16.91 -6.44
CA ARG A 582 11.95 -17.32 -6.94
C ARG A 582 11.90 -18.64 -7.71
N PRO A 583 12.72 -18.77 -8.76
CA PRO A 583 12.82 -19.98 -9.59
C PRO A 583 13.40 -21.21 -8.87
N SER A 584 13.92 -21.04 -7.65
CA SER A 584 14.39 -22.12 -6.78
C SER A 584 13.25 -22.91 -6.13
N GLY A 585 11.99 -22.48 -6.31
CA GLY A 585 10.83 -23.17 -5.78
C GLY A 585 10.53 -24.51 -6.48
N GLN A 586 9.69 -25.30 -5.81
CA GLN A 586 9.24 -26.63 -6.26
C GLN A 586 7.72 -26.67 -6.48
N GLY A 587 7.03 -25.52 -6.46
CA GLY A 587 5.57 -25.42 -6.53
C GLY A 587 4.84 -25.90 -5.27
N THR A 588 5.58 -26.26 -4.23
CA THR A 588 5.07 -26.95 -3.05
C THR A 588 4.25 -26.01 -2.16
N LEU A 589 3.15 -26.54 -1.62
CA LEU A 589 2.43 -25.91 -0.52
C LEU A 589 2.94 -26.50 0.81
N ILE A 590 3.57 -25.66 1.62
CA ILE A 590 3.94 -25.97 3.00
C ILE A 590 2.84 -25.41 3.90
N VAL A 591 2.31 -26.24 4.80
CA VAL A 591 1.35 -25.79 5.83
C VAL A 591 2.06 -25.83 7.19
N GLU A 592 2.18 -24.68 7.83
CA GLU A 592 2.72 -24.52 9.18
C GLU A 592 1.58 -24.13 10.15
N GLN A 593 1.67 -24.58 11.39
CA GLN A 593 0.77 -24.14 12.47
C GLN A 593 1.60 -23.41 13.52
N ARG A 594 1.11 -22.26 13.97
CA ARG A 594 1.70 -21.42 15.01
C ARG A 594 0.74 -21.25 16.16
N ASP A 595 1.21 -21.48 17.38
CA ASP A 595 0.49 -21.07 18.57
C ASP A 595 0.66 -19.57 18.80
N VAL A 596 -0.46 -18.87 19.01
CA VAL A 596 -0.50 -17.43 19.34
C VAL A 596 -0.30 -17.20 20.84
N SER A 597 -0.34 -18.27 21.63
CA SER A 597 -0.19 -18.27 23.09
C SER A 597 1.27 -18.47 23.50
N ARG A 598 1.95 -17.36 23.84
CA ARG A 598 3.30 -17.25 24.41
C ARG A 598 4.46 -17.58 23.45
N GLU A 599 4.90 -16.57 22.71
CA GLU A 599 6.33 -16.22 22.74
C GLU A 599 6.44 -15.08 23.79
N SER A 600 7.31 -15.26 24.79
CA SER A 600 7.34 -14.52 26.07
C SER A 600 8.40 -13.44 26.11
#